data_AF-Q6J9A4-F1
#
_entry.id   AF-Q6J9A4-F1
#
_cell.length_a   1.000
_cell.length_b   1.000
_cell.length_c   1.000
_cell.angle_alpha   90.00
_cell.angle_beta   90.00
_cell.angle_gamma   90.00
#
_symmetry.space_group_name_H-M   'P 1'
#
loop_
_entity.id
_entity.type
_entity.pdbx_description
1 polymer ?
#
loop_
_entity_poly.entity_id
_entity_poly.type
_entity_poly.pdbx_seq_one_letter_code
_entity_poly.pdbx_strand_id
1 'polypeptide(L)'
;PGSLGDFLPQTGAESLCLDRDWEKIATYSPENPFNLTTPENLAYVIYTSGSTGKPKGVLISHRGLMNLICWHQDAFEITPLDKITQLARSAFDAAVWELWPCLTAGASLVLVKPEIMQSPPDLRDWLIAQEITVSFLPTPLVEKILSLKWDENIALRIILTGGDKLHHYPSVSMPFKLINNYGPTENTVVTTSGLVPDYEEGNSSSPSIGKPISNTKIYILDQNLQPLPIGVPGELHISSVGLARGYLNRLELTQEKFISNPFNSGILYKTGDLVRYLPEGNIEFLGRIDNQVKLRGLRIELGEIEAVLETHSEVEKAVVILREDTSDNQRLVAYIVRKYPSLGIGELRRFLQQQLPAYMVPSAFVILSDFPLNNNGKIDRKKLPVPDETSSIESAYIAPRNEKESLLA
;
A
#
# COMPACT_ATOMS: atom_id res chain seq x y z
N PRO A 1 31.79 -15.46 7.42
CA PRO A 1 30.32 -15.35 7.45
C PRO A 1 29.71 -16.74 7.69
N GLY A 2 28.84 -16.91 8.69
CA GLY A 2 28.16 -18.19 8.93
C GLY A 2 27.31 -18.62 7.74
N SER A 3 27.01 -19.91 7.65
CA SER A 3 26.06 -20.42 6.66
C SER A 3 24.66 -19.84 6.96
N LEU A 4 23.79 -19.71 5.95
CA LEU A 4 22.41 -19.26 6.18
C LEU A 4 21.68 -20.17 7.20
N GLY A 5 22.06 -21.46 7.23
CA GLY A 5 21.54 -22.46 8.16
C GLY A 5 21.87 -22.15 9.63
N ASP A 6 22.95 -21.41 9.90
CA ASP A 6 23.36 -21.06 11.26
C ASP A 6 22.39 -20.04 11.91
N PHE A 7 21.56 -19.38 11.09
CA PHE A 7 20.55 -18.40 11.52
C PHE A 7 19.12 -18.95 11.53
N LEU A 8 18.92 -20.19 11.10
CA LEU A 8 17.59 -20.80 11.13
C LEU A 8 17.23 -21.22 12.57
N PRO A 9 15.99 -20.97 13.01
CA PRO A 9 15.54 -21.46 14.31
C PRO A 9 15.63 -22.99 14.34
N GLN A 10 16.04 -23.56 15.47
CA GLN A 10 15.95 -25.00 15.67
C GLN A 10 14.47 -25.42 15.61
N THR A 11 14.13 -26.24 14.63
CA THR A 11 12.79 -26.82 14.49
C THR A 11 12.90 -28.34 14.54
N GLY A 12 11.76 -29.02 14.73
CA GLY A 12 11.70 -30.49 14.57
C GLY A 12 11.76 -30.95 13.11
N ALA A 13 11.88 -30.02 12.15
CA ALA A 13 11.99 -30.35 10.74
C ALA A 13 13.45 -30.64 10.35
N GLU A 14 13.60 -31.54 9.39
CA GLU A 14 14.88 -31.83 8.77
C GLU A 14 15.35 -30.64 7.92
N SER A 15 16.55 -30.13 8.19
CA SER A 15 17.15 -29.05 7.42
C SER A 15 18.00 -29.61 6.28
N LEU A 16 17.73 -29.15 5.05
CA LEU A 16 18.49 -29.49 3.85
C LEU A 16 19.12 -28.22 3.27
N CYS A 17 20.42 -28.26 3.00
CA CYS A 17 21.17 -27.21 2.31
C CYS A 17 21.22 -27.54 0.82
N LEU A 18 20.58 -26.72 -0.02
CA LEU A 18 20.51 -26.97 -1.47
C LEU A 18 21.89 -27.03 -2.16
N ASP A 19 22.88 -26.31 -1.63
CA ASP A 19 24.24 -26.29 -2.18
C ASP A 19 25.07 -27.54 -1.86
N ARG A 20 24.67 -28.33 -0.84
CA ARG A 20 25.47 -29.45 -0.31
C ARG A 20 24.72 -30.79 -0.30
N ASP A 21 23.45 -30.79 0.04
CA ASP A 21 22.72 -32.00 0.42
C ASP A 21 22.00 -32.64 -0.78
N TRP A 22 22.53 -32.48 -1.99
CA TRP A 22 21.89 -32.96 -3.22
C TRP A 22 21.74 -34.48 -3.28
N GLU A 23 22.73 -35.23 -2.76
CA GLU A 23 22.64 -36.70 -2.66
C GLU A 23 21.45 -37.13 -1.82
N LYS A 24 21.16 -36.40 -0.74
CA LYS A 24 20.02 -36.65 0.13
C LYS A 24 18.71 -36.23 -0.52
N ILE A 25 18.67 -35.06 -1.17
CA ILE A 25 17.51 -34.57 -1.93
C ILE A 25 17.12 -35.57 -3.02
N ALA A 26 18.10 -36.15 -3.72
CA ALA A 26 17.87 -37.14 -4.78
C ALA A 26 17.23 -38.45 -4.29
N THR A 27 17.21 -38.72 -2.98
CA THR A 27 16.51 -39.88 -2.42
C THR A 27 15.01 -39.67 -2.26
N TYR A 28 14.52 -38.42 -2.30
CA TYR A 28 13.09 -38.13 -2.23
C TYR A 28 12.42 -38.32 -3.59
N SER A 29 11.10 -38.51 -3.56
CA SER A 29 10.29 -38.67 -4.76
C SER A 29 10.44 -37.46 -5.70
N PRO A 30 10.69 -37.67 -7.00
CA PRO A 30 10.69 -36.59 -7.99
C PRO A 30 9.26 -36.19 -8.42
N GLU A 31 8.25 -36.97 -8.06
CA GLU A 31 6.85 -36.66 -8.35
C GLU A 31 6.38 -35.43 -7.57
N ASN A 32 5.42 -34.71 -8.15
CA ASN A 32 4.79 -33.58 -7.49
C ASN A 32 4.18 -34.01 -6.13
N PRO A 33 4.30 -33.18 -5.08
CA PRO A 33 3.71 -33.49 -3.79
C PRO A 33 2.19 -33.61 -3.92
N PHE A 34 1.61 -34.56 -3.18
CA PHE A 34 0.16 -34.72 -3.11
C PHE A 34 -0.49 -33.44 -2.55
N ASN A 35 -1.42 -32.86 -3.30
CA ASN A 35 -2.00 -31.57 -2.97
C ASN A 35 -3.43 -31.73 -2.41
N LEU A 36 -3.59 -31.42 -1.11
CA LEU A 36 -4.88 -31.39 -0.40
C LEU A 36 -5.47 -29.98 -0.31
N THR A 37 -4.85 -28.99 -0.96
CA THR A 37 -5.26 -27.59 -0.89
C THR A 37 -6.60 -27.39 -1.58
N THR A 38 -7.56 -26.80 -0.85
CA THR A 38 -8.85 -26.37 -1.41
C THR A 38 -8.89 -24.86 -1.59
N PRO A 39 -9.77 -24.32 -2.46
CA PRO A 39 -9.93 -22.87 -2.64
C PRO A 39 -10.23 -22.10 -1.34
N GLU A 40 -10.81 -22.77 -0.34
CA GLU A 40 -11.18 -22.17 0.95
C GLU A 40 -10.01 -22.07 1.92
N ASN A 41 -8.91 -22.83 1.69
CA ASN A 41 -7.72 -22.73 2.52
C ASN A 41 -7.07 -21.35 2.41
N LEU A 42 -6.37 -20.92 3.46
CA LEU A 42 -5.66 -19.66 3.44
C LEU A 42 -4.45 -19.76 2.52
N ALA A 43 -4.31 -18.80 1.62
CA ALA A 43 -3.14 -18.65 0.76
C ALA A 43 -2.05 -17.83 1.48
N TYR A 44 -2.43 -16.75 2.19
CA TYR A 44 -1.50 -15.92 2.94
C TYR A 44 -2.20 -15.10 4.02
N VAL A 45 -1.38 -14.57 4.94
CA VAL A 45 -1.79 -13.58 5.95
C VAL A 45 -0.82 -12.42 5.89
N ILE A 46 -1.34 -11.22 5.58
CA ILE A 46 -0.56 -9.98 5.59
C ILE A 46 -1.10 -9.06 6.67
N TYR A 47 -0.19 -8.51 7.47
CA TYR A 47 -0.54 -7.55 8.51
C TYR A 47 -0.60 -6.15 7.94
N THR A 48 -1.68 -5.44 8.26
CA THR A 48 -1.86 -4.02 7.95
C THR A 48 -1.94 -3.22 9.25
N SER A 49 -1.72 -1.90 9.15
CA SER A 49 -1.91 -0.96 10.25
C SER A 49 -3.34 -1.03 10.80
N GLY A 50 -3.49 -0.91 12.11
CA GLY A 50 -4.78 -1.04 12.79
C GLY A 50 -5.16 0.22 13.54
N SER A 51 -6.41 0.68 13.40
CA SER A 51 -6.94 1.88 14.06
C SER A 51 -6.85 1.88 15.59
N THR A 52 -6.64 0.70 16.20
CA THR A 52 -6.51 0.50 17.66
C THR A 52 -5.06 0.48 18.16
N GLY A 53 -4.08 0.79 17.31
CA GLY A 53 -2.66 0.74 17.69
C GLY A 53 -2.00 -0.63 17.57
N LYS A 54 -2.73 -1.65 17.09
CA LYS A 54 -2.19 -2.99 16.88
C LYS A 54 -2.40 -3.43 15.42
N PRO A 55 -1.36 -3.93 14.74
CA PRO A 55 -1.50 -4.48 13.40
C PRO A 55 -2.57 -5.58 13.33
N LYS A 56 -3.30 -5.63 12.21
CA LYS A 56 -4.36 -6.60 11.94
C LYS A 56 -3.98 -7.51 10.77
N GLY A 57 -3.96 -8.82 11.00
CA GLY A 57 -3.66 -9.81 9.96
C GLY A 57 -4.88 -10.08 9.09
N VAL A 58 -4.77 -9.83 7.77
CA VAL A 58 -5.85 -10.07 6.80
C VAL A 58 -5.74 -11.49 6.26
N LEU A 59 -6.81 -12.28 6.40
CA LEU A 59 -6.84 -13.71 6.07
C LEU A 59 -7.31 -13.95 4.63
N ILE A 60 -6.39 -14.12 3.68
CA ILE A 60 -6.73 -14.32 2.27
C ILE A 60 -6.75 -15.81 1.90
N SER A 61 -7.80 -16.21 1.17
CA SER A 61 -7.98 -17.59 0.69
C SER A 61 -7.40 -17.80 -0.70
N HIS A 62 -7.14 -19.06 -1.05
CA HIS A 62 -6.76 -19.44 -2.42
C HIS A 62 -7.80 -19.01 -3.45
N ARG A 63 -9.09 -19.07 -3.14
CA ARG A 63 -10.18 -18.63 -4.03
C ARG A 63 -10.03 -17.16 -4.44
N GLY A 64 -9.75 -16.29 -3.47
CA GLY A 64 -9.53 -14.86 -3.75
C GLY A 64 -8.27 -14.63 -4.57
N LEU A 65 -7.17 -15.29 -4.21
CA LEU A 65 -5.91 -15.23 -4.95
C LEU A 65 -6.06 -15.71 -6.41
N MET A 66 -6.75 -16.83 -6.63
CA MET A 66 -6.99 -17.34 -7.98
C MET A 66 -7.84 -16.40 -8.83
N ASN A 67 -8.81 -15.69 -8.24
CA ASN A 67 -9.55 -14.66 -8.97
C ASN A 67 -8.64 -13.52 -9.46
N LEU A 68 -7.72 -13.04 -8.60
CA LEU A 68 -6.73 -12.03 -8.96
C LEU A 68 -5.81 -12.53 -10.09
N ILE A 69 -5.30 -13.76 -9.96
CA ILE A 69 -4.38 -14.38 -10.93
C ILE A 69 -5.03 -14.49 -12.30
N CYS A 70 -6.19 -15.16 -12.39
CA CYS A 70 -6.87 -15.37 -13.67
C CYS A 70 -7.26 -14.04 -14.30
N TRP A 71 -7.83 -13.11 -13.53
CA TRP A 71 -8.17 -11.79 -14.04
C TRP A 71 -6.95 -11.04 -14.57
N HIS A 72 -5.83 -11.03 -13.84
CA HIS A 72 -4.62 -10.30 -14.28
C HIS A 72 -4.05 -10.89 -15.57
N GLN A 73 -3.97 -12.22 -15.67
CA GLN A 73 -3.48 -12.90 -16.88
C GLN A 73 -4.35 -12.59 -18.10
N ASP A 74 -5.67 -12.63 -17.94
CA ASP A 74 -6.60 -12.32 -19.02
C ASP A 74 -6.57 -10.83 -19.38
N ALA A 75 -6.62 -9.93 -18.39
CA ALA A 75 -6.71 -8.48 -18.60
C ALA A 75 -5.45 -7.88 -19.21
N PHE A 76 -4.29 -8.46 -18.94
CA PHE A 76 -3.00 -7.98 -19.41
C PHE A 76 -2.31 -8.95 -20.37
N GLU A 77 -3.01 -10.00 -20.83
CA GLU A 77 -2.51 -10.98 -21.80
C GLU A 77 -1.12 -11.48 -21.43
N ILE A 78 -0.94 -11.94 -20.18
CA ILE A 78 0.37 -12.41 -19.72
C ILE A 78 0.72 -13.75 -20.39
N THR A 79 1.93 -13.85 -20.91
CA THR A 79 2.46 -15.01 -21.63
C THR A 79 3.83 -15.44 -21.09
N PRO A 80 4.32 -16.64 -21.44
CA PRO A 80 5.68 -17.06 -21.09
C PRO A 80 6.81 -16.16 -21.64
N LEU A 81 6.52 -15.29 -22.60
CA LEU A 81 7.49 -14.34 -23.15
C LEU A 81 7.63 -13.06 -22.31
N ASP A 82 6.71 -12.82 -21.37
CA ASP A 82 6.74 -11.62 -20.55
C ASP A 82 7.84 -11.70 -19.47
N LYS A 83 8.48 -10.55 -19.25
CA LYS A 83 9.35 -10.25 -18.12
C LYS A 83 8.63 -9.28 -17.19
N ILE A 84 8.36 -9.70 -15.96
CA ILE A 84 7.60 -8.94 -14.95
C ILE A 84 8.51 -8.65 -13.76
N THR A 85 8.44 -7.44 -13.22
CA THR A 85 9.25 -7.04 -12.05
C THR A 85 8.68 -7.58 -10.74
N GLN A 86 9.59 -7.94 -9.83
CA GLN A 86 9.30 -8.04 -8.39
C GLN A 86 9.98 -6.87 -7.68
N LEU A 87 9.19 -5.89 -7.25
CA LEU A 87 9.62 -4.66 -6.58
C LEU A 87 9.08 -4.60 -5.16
N ALA A 88 7.84 -5.03 -4.97
CA ALA A 88 7.21 -5.02 -3.67
C ALA A 88 7.87 -6.04 -2.73
N ARG A 89 8.12 -5.59 -1.49
CA ARG A 89 8.59 -6.48 -0.43
C ARG A 89 7.48 -7.46 -0.06
N SER A 90 7.86 -8.67 0.32
CA SER A 90 6.92 -9.77 0.67
C SER A 90 5.92 -9.46 1.78
N ALA A 91 6.16 -8.41 2.58
CA ALA A 91 5.23 -7.93 3.59
C ALA A 91 4.03 -7.14 3.01
N PHE A 92 4.08 -6.74 1.74
CA PHE A 92 3.00 -6.04 1.05
C PHE A 92 2.30 -6.98 0.07
N ASP A 93 0.99 -6.84 -0.04
CA ASP A 93 0.16 -7.66 -0.91
C ASP A 93 0.41 -7.40 -2.40
N ALA A 94 0.97 -6.24 -2.76
CA ALA A 94 1.54 -6.00 -4.09
C ALA A 94 2.58 -7.06 -4.51
N ALA A 95 3.35 -7.61 -3.56
CA ALA A 95 4.32 -8.67 -3.86
C ALA A 95 3.64 -9.97 -4.31
N VAL A 96 2.45 -10.27 -3.78
CA VAL A 96 1.63 -11.41 -4.20
C VAL A 96 1.15 -11.21 -5.65
N TRP A 97 0.81 -9.97 -6.01
CA TRP A 97 0.33 -9.61 -7.35
C TRP A 97 1.41 -9.59 -8.42
N GLU A 98 2.63 -9.24 -8.06
CA GLU A 98 3.80 -9.36 -8.95
C GLU A 98 4.17 -10.84 -9.17
N LEU A 99 4.16 -11.63 -8.09
CA LEU A 99 4.66 -13.01 -8.07
C LEU A 99 3.75 -13.99 -8.81
N TRP A 100 2.49 -14.13 -8.38
CA TRP A 100 1.69 -15.30 -8.76
C TRP A 100 1.12 -15.26 -10.18
N PRO A 101 0.57 -14.13 -10.67
CA PRO A 101 0.15 -14.05 -12.08
C PRO A 101 1.30 -14.31 -13.05
N CYS A 102 2.52 -13.87 -12.70
CA CYS A 102 3.74 -14.14 -13.46
C CYS A 102 4.07 -15.64 -13.49
N LEU A 103 4.30 -16.24 -12.32
CA LEU A 103 4.78 -17.63 -12.23
C LEU A 103 3.77 -18.65 -12.77
N THR A 104 2.47 -18.40 -12.57
CA THR A 104 1.42 -19.31 -13.06
C THR A 104 1.15 -19.17 -14.57
N ALA A 105 1.62 -18.10 -15.21
CA ALA A 105 1.59 -17.93 -16.66
C ALA A 105 2.85 -18.51 -17.36
N GLY A 106 3.86 -18.94 -16.60
CA GLY A 106 5.16 -19.34 -17.14
C GLY A 106 6.05 -18.17 -17.57
N ALA A 107 5.71 -16.95 -17.16
CA ALA A 107 6.49 -15.73 -17.42
C ALA A 107 7.74 -15.66 -16.52
N SER A 108 8.65 -14.73 -16.84
CA SER A 108 9.88 -14.51 -16.07
C SER A 108 9.72 -13.42 -15.02
N LEU A 109 9.94 -13.76 -13.74
CA LEU A 109 9.97 -12.79 -12.66
C LEU A 109 11.38 -12.23 -12.46
N VAL A 110 11.54 -10.92 -12.60
CA VAL A 110 12.83 -10.22 -12.52
C VAL A 110 12.93 -9.44 -11.22
N LEU A 111 13.85 -9.84 -10.35
CA LEU A 111 14.06 -9.22 -9.04
C LEU A 111 14.78 -7.88 -9.18
N VAL A 112 14.18 -6.81 -8.67
CA VAL A 112 14.78 -5.47 -8.71
C VAL A 112 15.53 -5.19 -7.40
N LYS A 113 16.76 -4.71 -7.53
CA LYS A 113 17.56 -4.32 -6.36
C LYS A 113 17.01 -3.01 -5.76
N PRO A 114 16.90 -2.89 -4.43
CA PRO A 114 16.33 -1.70 -3.80
C PRO A 114 16.99 -0.37 -4.17
N GLU A 115 18.29 -0.38 -4.49
CA GLU A 115 19.07 0.80 -4.85
C GLU A 115 18.57 1.43 -6.16
N ILE A 116 18.13 0.60 -7.11
CA ILE A 116 17.62 1.05 -8.42
C ILE A 116 16.34 1.86 -8.25
N MET A 117 15.51 1.51 -7.27
CA MET A 117 14.22 2.18 -7.03
C MET A 117 14.37 3.59 -6.41
N GLN A 118 15.56 3.97 -5.95
CA GLN A 118 15.78 5.26 -5.30
C GLN A 118 15.86 6.41 -6.32
N SER A 119 16.17 6.09 -7.57
CA SER A 119 16.37 7.04 -8.66
C SER A 119 15.43 6.69 -9.82
N PRO A 120 14.38 7.49 -10.09
CA PRO A 120 13.47 7.24 -11.19
C PRO A 120 14.17 7.10 -12.57
N PRO A 121 15.20 7.92 -12.90
CA PRO A 121 15.97 7.71 -14.13
C PRO A 121 16.70 6.37 -14.19
N ASP A 122 17.36 5.95 -13.10
CA ASP A 122 18.08 4.67 -13.08
C ASP A 122 17.10 3.49 -13.19
N LEU A 123 15.93 3.61 -12.57
CA LEU A 123 14.86 2.62 -12.72
C LEU A 123 14.37 2.55 -14.17
N ARG A 124 14.09 3.68 -14.82
CA ARG A 124 13.72 3.71 -16.24
C ARG A 124 14.76 3.00 -17.10
N ASP A 125 16.04 3.37 -16.96
CA ASP A 125 17.12 2.82 -17.77
C ASP A 125 17.30 1.32 -17.50
N TRP A 126 17.12 0.89 -16.25
CA TRP A 126 17.14 -0.51 -15.89
C TRP A 126 15.96 -1.30 -16.48
N LEU A 127 14.74 -0.76 -16.45
CA LEU A 127 13.56 -1.38 -17.06
C LEU A 127 13.78 -1.63 -18.56
N ILE A 128 14.37 -0.65 -19.25
CA ILE A 128 14.73 -0.74 -20.67
C ILE A 128 15.81 -1.81 -20.87
N ALA A 129 16.91 -1.73 -20.11
CA ALA A 129 18.04 -2.64 -20.26
C ALA A 129 17.71 -4.11 -19.95
N GLN A 130 16.76 -4.37 -19.05
CA GLN A 130 16.29 -5.73 -18.75
C GLN A 130 15.17 -6.22 -19.68
N GLU A 131 14.71 -5.36 -20.60
CA GLU A 131 13.59 -5.62 -21.50
C GLU A 131 12.31 -6.00 -20.73
N ILE A 132 12.04 -5.30 -19.63
CA ILE A 132 10.82 -5.53 -18.85
C ILE A 132 9.60 -5.23 -19.73
N THR A 133 8.60 -6.10 -19.66
CA THR A 133 7.35 -6.00 -20.44
C THR A 133 6.20 -5.43 -19.61
N VAL A 134 6.08 -5.84 -18.34
CA VAL A 134 5.03 -5.39 -17.42
C VAL A 134 5.69 -5.07 -16.08
N SER A 135 5.35 -3.93 -15.49
CA SER A 135 5.84 -3.56 -14.16
C SER A 135 4.74 -2.94 -13.32
N PHE A 136 4.59 -3.40 -12.08
CA PHE A 136 3.88 -2.63 -11.07
C PHE A 136 4.80 -1.58 -10.47
N LEU A 137 4.30 -0.37 -10.24
CA LEU A 137 5.01 0.69 -9.55
C LEU A 137 4.03 1.43 -8.63
N PRO A 138 4.38 1.67 -7.35
CA PRO A 138 3.60 2.54 -6.48
C PRO A 138 3.37 3.90 -7.13
N THR A 139 2.16 4.46 -6.97
CA THR A 139 1.76 5.70 -7.66
C THR A 139 2.76 6.87 -7.53
N PRO A 140 3.36 7.14 -6.35
CA PRO A 140 4.32 8.24 -6.22
C PRO A 140 5.61 8.04 -7.03
N LEU A 141 5.97 6.79 -7.32
CA LEU A 141 7.09 6.47 -8.20
C LEU A 141 6.69 6.62 -9.67
N VAL A 142 5.48 6.19 -10.02
CA VAL A 142 4.93 6.37 -11.38
C VAL A 142 4.86 7.83 -11.76
N GLU A 143 4.38 8.72 -10.89
CA GLU A 143 4.28 10.15 -11.20
C GLU A 143 5.64 10.76 -11.56
N LYS A 144 6.72 10.32 -10.89
CA LYS A 144 8.09 10.71 -11.25
C LYS A 144 8.52 10.11 -12.58
N ILE A 145 8.22 8.84 -12.80
CA ILE A 145 8.53 8.12 -14.05
C ILE A 145 7.82 8.75 -15.27
N LEU A 146 6.59 9.23 -15.12
CA LEU A 146 5.83 9.90 -16.19
C LEU A 146 6.44 11.25 -16.60
N SER A 147 7.28 11.86 -15.76
CA SER A 147 7.95 13.12 -16.10
C SER A 147 9.24 12.92 -16.92
N LEU A 148 9.71 11.67 -17.03
CA LEU A 148 10.95 11.34 -17.72
C LEU A 148 10.75 11.22 -19.23
N LYS A 149 11.83 11.45 -19.97
CA LYS A 149 11.90 11.08 -21.39
C LYS A 149 12.06 9.58 -21.53
N TRP A 150 11.41 9.00 -22.53
CA TRP A 150 11.45 7.59 -22.84
C TRP A 150 11.87 7.36 -24.29
N ASP A 151 12.56 6.25 -24.52
CA ASP A 151 12.84 5.77 -25.88
C ASP A 151 11.56 5.16 -26.48
N GLU A 152 11.39 5.30 -27.80
CA GLU A 152 10.20 4.80 -28.49
C GLU A 152 10.23 3.26 -28.67
N ASN A 153 11.42 2.67 -28.75
CA ASN A 153 11.61 1.24 -28.99
C ASN A 153 12.03 0.50 -27.71
N ILE A 154 11.06 0.25 -26.84
CA ILE A 154 11.26 -0.50 -25.59
C ILE A 154 10.32 -1.70 -25.52
N ALA A 155 10.69 -2.72 -24.75
CA ALA A 155 9.83 -3.91 -24.53
C ALA A 155 8.64 -3.64 -23.60
N LEU A 156 8.72 -2.57 -22.80
CA LEU A 156 7.73 -2.23 -21.78
C LEU A 156 6.41 -1.83 -22.43
N ARG A 157 5.38 -2.64 -22.21
CA ARG A 157 4.03 -2.45 -22.77
C ARG A 157 3.05 -1.88 -21.75
N ILE A 158 3.21 -2.22 -20.47
CA ILE A 158 2.27 -1.85 -19.41
C ILE A 158 3.01 -1.44 -18.14
N ILE A 159 2.65 -0.26 -17.61
CA ILE A 159 2.91 0.09 -16.20
C ILE A 159 1.58 -0.01 -15.44
N LEU A 160 1.58 -0.84 -14.40
CA LEU A 160 0.48 -0.94 -13.45
C LEU A 160 0.79 -0.02 -12.27
N THR A 161 -0.20 0.75 -11.82
CA THR A 161 -0.04 1.59 -10.64
C THR A 161 -1.20 1.46 -9.67
N GLY A 162 -0.96 1.84 -8.43
CA GLY A 162 -1.93 1.80 -7.35
C GLY A 162 -1.27 2.05 -6.00
N GLY A 163 -2.08 1.92 -4.95
CA GLY A 163 -1.63 2.14 -3.58
C GLY A 163 -1.73 3.59 -3.11
N ASP A 164 -1.92 4.56 -4.01
CA ASP A 164 -2.09 6.00 -3.71
C ASP A 164 -3.05 6.66 -4.72
N LYS A 165 -3.40 7.94 -4.48
CA LYS A 165 -4.15 8.72 -5.46
C LYS A 165 -3.23 9.14 -6.59
N LEU A 166 -3.59 8.82 -7.83
CA LEU A 166 -2.88 9.27 -9.02
C LEU A 166 -3.38 10.68 -9.39
N HIS A 167 -2.47 11.59 -9.69
CA HIS A 167 -2.77 12.99 -10.04
C HIS A 167 -2.51 13.29 -11.50
N HIS A 168 -1.56 12.59 -12.12
CA HIS A 168 -1.07 12.90 -13.45
C HIS A 168 -1.55 11.88 -14.49
N TYR A 169 -1.91 12.38 -15.66
CA TYR A 169 -2.16 11.57 -16.84
C TYR A 169 -0.85 11.38 -17.62
N PRO A 170 -0.66 10.23 -18.30
CA PRO A 170 0.48 10.05 -19.19
C PRO A 170 0.38 11.01 -20.39
N SER A 171 1.53 11.40 -20.96
CA SER A 171 1.53 12.09 -22.24
C SER A 171 1.22 11.12 -23.39
N VAL A 172 0.68 11.64 -24.49
CA VAL A 172 0.41 10.88 -25.73
C VAL A 172 1.67 10.18 -26.28
N SER A 173 2.86 10.68 -25.94
CA SER A 173 4.14 10.12 -26.37
C SER A 173 4.65 8.97 -25.50
N MET A 174 3.91 8.54 -24.47
CA MET A 174 4.37 7.44 -23.61
C MET A 174 4.37 6.12 -24.39
N PRO A 175 5.47 5.36 -24.38
CA PRO A 175 5.58 4.12 -25.17
C PRO A 175 4.86 2.92 -24.53
N PHE A 176 4.18 3.11 -23.40
CA PHE A 176 3.45 2.06 -22.68
C PHE A 176 2.08 2.54 -22.22
N LYS A 177 1.19 1.60 -21.93
CA LYS A 177 -0.11 1.89 -21.30
C LYS A 177 0.06 2.05 -19.80
N LEU A 178 -0.53 3.09 -19.22
CA LEU A 178 -0.66 3.24 -17.77
C LEU A 178 -2.02 2.71 -17.31
N ILE A 179 -2.02 1.76 -16.38
CA ILE A 179 -3.24 1.21 -15.79
C ILE A 179 -3.30 1.60 -14.32
N ASN A 180 -4.35 2.33 -13.92
CA ASN A 180 -4.60 2.67 -12.54
C ASN A 180 -5.43 1.58 -11.87
N ASN A 181 -4.97 1.10 -10.72
CA ASN A 181 -5.58 0.00 -9.98
C ASN A 181 -5.85 0.45 -8.55
N TYR A 182 -6.98 0.02 -8.01
CA TYR A 182 -7.36 0.27 -6.63
C TYR A 182 -7.81 -1.03 -6.00
N GLY A 183 -7.40 -1.25 -4.75
CA GLY A 183 -7.98 -2.27 -3.91
C GLY A 183 -7.42 -2.20 -2.50
N PRO A 184 -8.23 -2.53 -1.49
CA PRO A 184 -7.75 -2.79 -0.15
C PRO A 184 -7.21 -4.22 -0.05
N THR A 185 -6.31 -4.47 0.90
CA THR A 185 -5.80 -5.81 1.21
C THR A 185 -6.94 -6.80 1.51
N GLU A 186 -8.02 -6.31 2.12
CA GLU A 186 -9.23 -7.09 2.44
C GLU A 186 -10.00 -7.63 1.22
N ASN A 187 -9.68 -7.21 -0.01
CA ASN A 187 -10.24 -7.77 -1.24
C ASN A 187 -9.18 -8.35 -2.19
N THR A 188 -8.06 -8.87 -1.66
CA THR A 188 -6.99 -9.50 -2.44
C THR A 188 -6.39 -8.55 -3.50
N VAL A 189 -5.65 -7.55 -3.02
CA VAL A 189 -4.86 -6.59 -3.82
C VAL A 189 -5.66 -5.64 -4.71
N VAL A 190 -6.35 -6.14 -5.74
CA VAL A 190 -7.01 -5.31 -6.76
C VAL A 190 -8.50 -5.55 -6.74
N THR A 191 -9.26 -4.46 -6.71
CA THR A 191 -10.72 -4.43 -6.73
C THR A 191 -11.22 -3.79 -8.01
N THR A 192 -10.59 -2.70 -8.44
CA THR A 192 -10.90 -1.99 -9.68
C THR A 192 -9.63 -1.72 -10.47
N SER A 193 -9.77 -1.65 -11.79
CA SER A 193 -8.68 -1.41 -12.73
C SER A 193 -9.19 -0.63 -13.93
N GLY A 194 -8.38 0.28 -14.46
CA GLY A 194 -8.75 1.08 -15.63
C GLY A 194 -7.53 1.67 -16.35
N LEU A 195 -7.59 1.66 -17.67
CA LEU A 195 -6.64 2.40 -18.51
C LEU A 195 -6.75 3.89 -18.17
N VAL A 196 -5.61 4.51 -17.87
CA VAL A 196 -5.52 5.96 -17.76
C VAL A 196 -5.40 6.50 -19.19
N PRO A 197 -6.36 7.32 -19.66
CA PRO A 197 -6.26 7.91 -20.98
C PRO A 197 -5.08 8.88 -21.04
N ASP A 198 -4.65 9.23 -22.25
CA ASP A 198 -3.64 10.26 -22.42
C ASP A 198 -4.15 11.61 -21.90
N TYR A 199 -3.22 12.48 -21.50
CA TYR A 199 -3.54 13.82 -21.09
C TYR A 199 -4.23 14.59 -22.22
N GLU A 200 -5.42 15.11 -21.94
CA GLU A 200 -6.15 16.07 -22.78
C GLU A 200 -6.18 17.43 -22.08
N GLU A 201 -5.99 18.50 -22.84
CA GLU A 201 -5.99 19.87 -22.32
C GLU A 201 -7.36 20.20 -21.69
N GLY A 202 -7.37 20.55 -20.40
CA GLY A 202 -8.59 20.81 -19.63
C GLY A 202 -9.01 19.71 -18.65
N ASN A 203 -8.31 18.56 -18.63
CA ASN A 203 -8.49 17.57 -17.57
C ASN A 203 -8.03 18.12 -16.21
N SER A 204 -9.00 18.51 -15.38
CA SER A 204 -8.77 19.09 -14.04
C SER A 204 -9.01 18.10 -12.90
N SER A 205 -9.60 16.93 -13.18
CA SER A 205 -9.81 15.84 -12.22
C SER A 205 -8.66 14.86 -12.21
N SER A 206 -8.44 14.18 -11.09
CA SER A 206 -7.51 13.05 -11.01
C SER A 206 -8.02 11.85 -11.85
N PRO A 207 -7.12 11.03 -12.41
CA PRO A 207 -7.51 9.78 -13.07
C PRO A 207 -8.43 8.90 -12.21
N SER A 208 -9.44 8.30 -12.86
CA SER A 208 -10.34 7.35 -12.20
C SER A 208 -9.60 6.10 -11.73
N ILE A 209 -10.20 5.36 -10.80
CA ILE A 209 -9.73 4.03 -10.39
C ILE A 209 -10.33 2.91 -11.25
N GLY A 210 -10.96 3.26 -12.38
CA GLY A 210 -11.48 2.32 -13.36
C GLY A 210 -12.75 1.60 -12.93
N LYS A 211 -12.86 0.32 -13.30
CA LYS A 211 -14.05 -0.53 -13.15
C LYS A 211 -13.74 -1.79 -12.34
N PRO A 212 -14.75 -2.43 -11.72
CA PRO A 212 -14.53 -3.66 -10.96
C PRO A 212 -13.87 -4.76 -11.79
N ILE A 213 -12.94 -5.49 -11.19
CA ILE A 213 -12.32 -6.68 -11.80
C ILE A 213 -13.29 -7.87 -11.84
N SER A 214 -12.89 -8.98 -12.45
CA SER A 214 -13.70 -10.21 -12.52
C SER A 214 -14.22 -10.63 -11.14
N ASN A 215 -15.47 -11.13 -11.13
CA ASN A 215 -16.16 -11.63 -9.93
C ASN A 215 -16.23 -10.63 -8.76
N THR A 216 -16.20 -9.34 -9.06
CA THR A 216 -16.29 -8.25 -8.08
C THR A 216 -17.44 -7.31 -8.43
N LYS A 217 -18.24 -6.96 -7.42
CA LYS A 217 -19.28 -5.94 -7.49
C LYS A 217 -18.97 -4.81 -6.52
N ILE A 218 -19.20 -3.60 -6.97
CA ILE A 218 -19.03 -2.38 -6.17
C ILE A 218 -20.39 -1.75 -5.94
N TYR A 219 -20.58 -1.26 -4.72
CA TYR A 219 -21.75 -0.49 -4.31
C TYR A 219 -21.27 0.83 -3.73
N ILE A 220 -21.82 1.95 -4.21
CA ILE A 220 -21.56 3.27 -3.64
C ILE A 220 -22.80 3.62 -2.82
N LEU A 221 -22.65 3.62 -1.49
CA LEU A 221 -23.78 3.65 -0.56
C LEU A 221 -23.74 4.89 0.34
N ASP A 222 -24.92 5.31 0.80
CA ASP A 222 -25.06 6.27 1.89
C ASP A 222 -24.91 5.60 3.27
N GLN A 223 -25.08 6.38 4.34
CA GLN A 223 -24.98 5.91 5.73
C GLN A 223 -26.08 4.90 6.11
N ASN A 224 -27.16 4.82 5.35
CA ASN A 224 -28.29 3.91 5.54
C ASN A 224 -28.21 2.69 4.59
N LEU A 225 -27.04 2.46 3.98
CA LEU A 225 -26.79 1.40 2.99
C LEU A 225 -27.70 1.49 1.75
N GLN A 226 -28.13 2.69 1.37
CA GLN A 226 -28.91 2.92 0.15
C GLN A 226 -27.98 3.25 -1.03
N PRO A 227 -28.19 2.65 -2.21
CA PRO A 227 -27.41 2.98 -3.42
C PRO A 227 -27.58 4.44 -3.83
N LEU A 228 -26.46 5.07 -4.17
CA LEU A 228 -26.44 6.46 -4.61
C LEU A 228 -26.45 6.57 -6.15
N PRO A 229 -27.08 7.62 -6.72
CA PRO A 229 -27.03 7.89 -8.15
C PRO A 229 -25.62 8.17 -8.67
N ILE A 230 -25.44 8.08 -9.99
CA ILE A 230 -24.22 8.48 -10.70
C ILE A 230 -23.86 9.93 -10.34
N GLY A 231 -22.58 10.19 -10.07
CA GLY A 231 -22.06 11.51 -9.71
C GLY A 231 -22.18 11.90 -8.23
N VAL A 232 -22.95 11.15 -7.43
CA VAL A 232 -23.15 11.45 -6.00
C VAL A 232 -22.10 10.73 -5.15
N PRO A 233 -21.30 11.45 -4.33
CA PRO A 233 -20.32 10.84 -3.44
C PRO A 233 -20.93 9.93 -2.36
N GLY A 234 -20.33 8.76 -2.15
CA GLY A 234 -20.69 7.81 -1.09
C GLY A 234 -19.58 6.85 -0.71
N GLU A 235 -19.82 6.00 0.29
CA GLU A 235 -18.86 5.01 0.75
C GLU A 235 -18.80 3.82 -0.22
N LEU A 236 -17.59 3.46 -0.65
CA LEU A 236 -17.34 2.27 -1.46
C LEU A 236 -17.51 0.99 -0.62
N HIS A 237 -18.37 0.10 -1.09
CA HIS A 237 -18.58 -1.23 -0.52
C HIS A 237 -18.30 -2.31 -1.56
N ILE A 238 -17.64 -3.38 -1.14
CA ILE A 238 -17.17 -4.45 -2.04
C ILE A 238 -17.91 -5.76 -1.75
N SER A 239 -18.47 -6.38 -2.79
CA SER A 239 -18.92 -7.78 -2.77
C SER A 239 -18.09 -8.56 -3.80
N SER A 240 -17.25 -9.48 -3.36
CA SER A 240 -16.35 -10.21 -4.26
C SER A 240 -16.00 -11.60 -3.74
N VAL A 241 -15.64 -12.49 -4.65
CA VAL A 241 -14.96 -13.75 -4.30
C VAL A 241 -13.54 -13.52 -3.76
N GLY A 242 -12.98 -12.33 -3.99
CA GLY A 242 -11.69 -11.85 -3.50
C GLY A 242 -11.69 -11.38 -2.04
N LEU A 243 -12.85 -11.33 -1.38
CA LEU A 243 -12.93 -10.87 0.00
C LEU A 243 -12.15 -11.81 0.94
N ALA A 244 -11.41 -11.19 1.85
CA ALA A 244 -10.76 -11.88 2.95
C ALA A 244 -11.79 -12.62 3.81
N ARG A 245 -11.36 -13.70 4.46
CA ARG A 245 -12.17 -14.38 5.48
C ARG A 245 -12.46 -13.45 6.68
N GLY A 246 -11.61 -12.44 6.88
CA GLY A 246 -11.69 -11.50 7.98
C GLY A 246 -10.31 -11.19 8.53
N TYR A 247 -10.28 -10.76 9.79
CA TYR A 247 -9.07 -10.42 10.51
C TYR A 247 -8.68 -11.50 11.53
N LEU A 248 -7.39 -11.87 11.56
CA LEU A 248 -6.85 -12.89 12.45
C LEU A 248 -7.09 -12.50 13.91
N ASN A 249 -7.83 -13.34 14.64
CA ASN A 249 -8.14 -13.16 16.07
C ASN A 249 -8.78 -11.79 16.40
N ARG A 250 -9.62 -11.27 15.50
CA ARG A 250 -10.32 -9.99 15.62
C ARG A 250 -11.76 -10.10 15.09
N LEU A 251 -12.58 -10.91 15.76
CA LEU A 251 -13.96 -11.18 15.32
C LEU A 251 -14.83 -9.92 15.30
N GLU A 252 -14.74 -9.07 16.33
CA GLU A 252 -15.52 -7.83 16.40
C GLU A 252 -15.22 -6.89 15.23
N LEU A 253 -13.94 -6.64 14.94
CA LEU A 253 -13.53 -5.85 13.77
C LEU A 253 -13.95 -6.51 12.45
N THR A 254 -13.91 -7.84 12.39
CA THR A 254 -14.39 -8.57 11.21
C THR A 254 -15.88 -8.33 10.99
N GLN A 255 -16.71 -8.41 12.04
CA GLN A 255 -18.15 -8.15 11.93
C GLN A 255 -18.46 -6.67 11.64
N GLU A 256 -17.64 -5.74 12.12
CA GLU A 256 -17.79 -4.31 11.82
C GLU A 256 -17.52 -4.02 10.33
N LYS A 257 -16.47 -4.61 9.75
CA LYS A 257 -16.03 -4.31 8.38
C LYS A 257 -16.64 -5.22 7.32
N PHE A 258 -16.96 -6.46 7.64
CA PHE A 258 -17.55 -7.45 6.75
C PHE A 258 -19.01 -7.69 7.15
N ILE A 259 -19.90 -6.85 6.62
CA ILE A 259 -21.32 -6.82 6.97
C ILE A 259 -22.15 -7.70 6.04
N SER A 260 -23.38 -8.04 6.42
CA SER A 260 -24.31 -8.72 5.52
C SER A 260 -24.64 -7.86 4.30
N ASN A 261 -24.71 -8.47 3.12
CA ASN A 261 -25.09 -7.77 1.90
C ASN A 261 -26.63 -7.59 1.84
N PRO A 262 -27.17 -6.36 1.82
CA PRO A 262 -28.62 -6.15 1.75
C PRO A 262 -29.21 -6.40 0.35
N PHE A 263 -28.37 -6.55 -0.68
CA PHE A 263 -28.79 -6.68 -2.08
C PHE A 263 -28.78 -8.13 -2.59
N ASN A 264 -28.14 -9.06 -1.88
CA ASN A 264 -28.07 -10.49 -2.25
C ASN A 264 -27.58 -11.34 -1.06
N SER A 265 -27.54 -12.66 -1.24
CA SER A 265 -26.88 -13.57 -0.31
C SER A 265 -25.35 -13.36 -0.37
N GLY A 266 -24.76 -12.84 0.71
CA GLY A 266 -23.32 -12.65 0.80
C GLY A 266 -22.94 -11.62 1.84
N ILE A 267 -21.70 -11.13 1.74
CA ILE A 267 -21.15 -10.08 2.59
C ILE A 267 -20.70 -8.88 1.76
N LEU A 268 -20.67 -7.71 2.39
CA LEU A 268 -20.02 -6.50 1.90
C LEU A 268 -18.84 -6.17 2.80
N TYR A 269 -17.71 -5.80 2.19
CA TYR A 269 -16.62 -5.14 2.89
C TYR A 269 -16.77 -3.63 2.80
N LYS A 270 -16.76 -2.95 3.97
CA LYS A 270 -16.79 -1.50 4.11
C LYS A 270 -15.38 -0.94 4.01
N THR A 271 -15.07 -0.19 2.95
CA THR A 271 -13.68 0.26 2.73
C THR A 271 -13.30 1.51 3.51
N GLY A 272 -14.28 2.33 3.91
CA GLY A 272 -14.06 3.68 4.42
C GLY A 272 -13.62 4.69 3.35
N ASP A 273 -13.61 4.32 2.06
CA ASP A 273 -13.24 5.20 0.96
C ASP A 273 -14.47 5.93 0.39
N LEU A 274 -14.32 7.23 0.15
CA LEU A 274 -15.32 8.08 -0.48
C LEU A 274 -15.08 8.12 -1.99
N VAL A 275 -16.10 7.75 -2.76
CA VAL A 275 -16.03 7.64 -4.22
C VAL A 275 -17.33 8.11 -4.88
N ARG A 276 -17.33 8.24 -6.20
CA ARG A 276 -18.56 8.36 -7.00
C ARG A 276 -18.43 7.65 -8.34
N TYR A 277 -19.55 7.23 -8.92
CA TYR A 277 -19.58 6.79 -10.31
C TYR A 277 -19.50 7.98 -11.26
N LEU A 278 -18.71 7.83 -12.31
CA LEU A 278 -18.73 8.68 -13.49
C LEU A 278 -19.77 8.14 -14.51
N PRO A 279 -20.28 8.97 -15.44
CA PRO A 279 -21.31 8.57 -16.41
C PRO A 279 -20.99 7.29 -17.21
N GLU A 280 -19.72 7.07 -17.54
CA GLU A 280 -19.21 5.92 -18.29
C GLU A 280 -18.98 4.65 -17.43
N GLY A 281 -19.33 4.73 -16.14
CA GLY A 281 -19.23 3.63 -15.17
C GLY A 281 -17.86 3.46 -14.53
N ASN A 282 -16.88 4.31 -14.85
CA ASN A 282 -15.65 4.42 -14.07
C ASN A 282 -15.93 4.98 -12.69
N ILE A 283 -15.03 4.73 -11.75
CA ILE A 283 -15.16 5.19 -10.37
C ILE A 283 -14.10 6.25 -10.10
N GLU A 284 -14.52 7.42 -9.61
CA GLU A 284 -13.60 8.46 -9.14
C GLU A 284 -13.37 8.33 -7.63
N PHE A 285 -12.10 8.38 -7.23
CA PHE A 285 -11.70 8.37 -5.82
C PHE A 285 -11.61 9.80 -5.27
N LEU A 286 -12.35 10.08 -4.20
CA LEU A 286 -12.47 11.41 -3.61
C LEU A 286 -11.69 11.56 -2.29
N GLY A 287 -11.39 10.45 -1.62
CA GLY A 287 -10.63 10.44 -0.38
C GLY A 287 -11.12 9.36 0.58
N ARG A 288 -10.84 9.55 1.87
CA ARG A 288 -11.30 8.67 2.95
C ARG A 288 -12.30 9.37 3.84
N ILE A 289 -13.26 8.61 4.37
CA ILE A 289 -14.25 9.05 5.35
C ILE A 289 -13.65 8.99 6.76
N ASP A 290 -12.69 8.09 6.97
CA ASP A 290 -11.98 7.88 8.22
C ASP A 290 -10.60 8.58 8.26
N ASN A 291 -9.82 8.29 9.31
CA ASN A 291 -8.51 8.90 9.57
C ASN A 291 -7.34 8.13 8.96
N GLN A 292 -7.61 7.11 8.14
CA GLN A 292 -6.55 6.38 7.48
C GLN A 292 -5.98 7.21 6.33
N VAL A 293 -4.68 7.06 6.09
CA VAL A 293 -3.98 7.76 5.01
C VAL A 293 -3.09 6.79 4.25
N LYS A 294 -2.71 7.20 3.04
CA LYS A 294 -1.66 6.56 2.26
C LYS A 294 -0.52 7.55 2.12
N LEU A 295 0.69 7.12 2.45
CA LEU A 295 1.90 7.91 2.34
C LEU A 295 2.94 7.07 1.61
N ARG A 296 3.33 7.49 0.40
CA ARG A 296 4.37 6.80 -0.39
C ARG A 296 4.04 5.32 -0.66
N GLY A 297 2.77 5.03 -0.92
CA GLY A 297 2.20 3.70 -1.17
C GLY A 297 1.90 2.89 0.09
N LEU A 298 2.19 3.43 1.27
CA LEU A 298 2.07 2.73 2.54
C LEU A 298 0.78 3.14 3.24
N ARG A 299 -0.02 2.14 3.63
CA ARG A 299 -1.28 2.33 4.37
C ARG A 299 -0.98 2.58 5.85
N ILE A 300 -1.34 3.76 6.34
CA ILE A 300 -1.08 4.19 7.71
C ILE A 300 -2.40 4.56 8.40
N GLU A 301 -2.68 3.91 9.53
CA GLU A 301 -3.74 4.33 10.43
C GLU A 301 -3.18 5.41 11.36
N LEU A 302 -3.60 6.66 11.21
CA LEU A 302 -3.06 7.75 12.05
C LEU A 302 -3.33 7.51 13.54
N GLY A 303 -4.46 6.87 13.85
CA GLY A 303 -4.82 6.44 15.21
C GLY A 303 -3.84 5.43 15.83
N GLU A 304 -3.11 4.65 15.03
CA GLU A 304 -2.07 3.75 15.55
C GLU A 304 -0.91 4.53 16.15
N ILE A 305 -0.49 5.59 15.48
CA ILE A 305 0.58 6.48 15.94
C ILE A 305 0.11 7.27 17.15
N GLU A 306 -1.12 7.80 17.11
CA GLU A 306 -1.77 8.50 18.24
C GLU A 306 -1.82 7.60 19.48
N ALA A 307 -2.30 6.36 19.33
CA ALA A 307 -2.41 5.40 20.43
C ALA A 307 -1.05 5.06 21.05
N VAL A 308 -0.01 4.83 20.23
CA VAL A 308 1.35 4.59 20.75
C VAL A 308 1.85 5.83 21.49
N LEU A 309 1.72 7.04 20.92
CA LEU A 309 2.12 8.29 21.58
C LEU A 309 1.45 8.45 22.95
N GLU A 310 0.16 8.12 23.05
CA GLU A 310 -0.62 8.23 24.30
C GLU A 310 -0.25 7.18 25.36
N THR A 311 0.51 6.14 25.02
CA THR A 311 1.12 5.24 26.02
C THR A 311 2.34 5.84 26.71
N HIS A 312 2.92 6.92 26.17
CA HIS A 312 4.02 7.63 26.82
C HIS A 312 3.52 8.35 28.07
N SER A 313 4.16 8.13 29.23
CA SER A 313 3.70 8.64 30.53
C SER A 313 3.49 10.17 30.55
N GLU A 314 4.35 10.91 29.86
CA GLU A 314 4.32 12.38 29.80
C GLU A 314 3.44 12.98 28.67
N VAL A 315 2.84 12.15 27.81
CA VAL A 315 1.87 12.61 26.80
C VAL A 315 0.47 12.64 27.41
N GLU A 316 -0.22 13.77 27.30
CA GLU A 316 -1.63 13.88 27.70
C GLU A 316 -2.54 13.43 26.57
N LYS A 317 -2.28 13.94 25.37
CA LYS A 317 -3.07 13.65 24.18
C LYS A 317 -2.26 13.89 22.92
N ALA A 318 -2.48 13.06 21.91
CA ALA A 318 -1.80 13.18 20.63
C ALA A 318 -2.80 13.19 19.47
N VAL A 319 -2.50 13.98 18.43
CA VAL A 319 -3.19 13.92 17.14
C VAL A 319 -2.15 13.88 16.04
N VAL A 320 -2.29 12.94 15.12
CA VAL A 320 -1.42 12.85 13.96
C VAL A 320 -2.23 13.18 12.72
N ILE A 321 -1.65 13.95 11.81
CA ILE A 321 -2.22 14.22 10.49
C ILE A 321 -1.18 13.91 9.42
N LEU A 322 -1.68 13.52 8.25
CA LEU A 322 -0.92 13.68 7.02
C LEU A 322 -1.09 15.12 6.55
N ARG A 323 0.01 15.86 6.47
CA ARG A 323 0.01 17.24 5.97
C ARG A 323 0.51 17.25 4.53
N GLU A 324 -0.24 17.91 3.66
CA GLU A 324 0.09 18.11 2.25
C GLU A 324 0.47 19.58 2.06
N ASP A 325 1.77 19.91 2.14
CA ASP A 325 2.24 21.27 1.87
C ASP A 325 2.32 21.49 0.32
N THR A 326 2.73 20.46 -0.43
CA THR A 326 2.61 20.30 -1.90
C THR A 326 2.44 18.79 -2.23
N SER A 327 2.06 18.43 -3.47
CA SER A 327 1.89 17.01 -3.89
C SER A 327 3.13 16.14 -3.63
N ASP A 328 4.33 16.72 -3.75
CA ASP A 328 5.60 16.03 -3.51
C ASP A 328 6.11 16.10 -2.06
N ASN A 329 5.45 16.87 -1.18
CA ASN A 329 5.90 17.09 0.20
C ASN A 329 4.85 16.68 1.24
N GLN A 330 4.28 15.50 1.06
CA GLN A 330 3.44 14.87 2.06
C GLN A 330 4.29 14.40 3.25
N ARG A 331 3.87 14.76 4.47
CA ARG A 331 4.56 14.36 5.70
C ARG A 331 3.62 14.12 6.86
N LEU A 332 3.97 13.16 7.71
CA LEU A 332 3.29 12.94 8.99
C LEU A 332 3.73 13.98 10.01
N VAL A 333 2.75 14.63 10.63
CA VAL A 333 2.96 15.61 11.70
C VAL A 333 2.20 15.17 12.94
N ALA A 334 2.89 15.05 14.07
CA ALA A 334 2.28 14.80 15.36
C ALA A 334 2.11 16.10 16.14
N TYR A 335 0.90 16.32 16.64
CA TYR A 335 0.57 17.41 17.55
C TYR A 335 0.36 16.83 18.94
N ILE A 336 1.05 17.39 19.94
CA ILE A 336 1.13 16.81 21.28
C ILE A 336 0.74 17.86 22.32
N VAL A 337 -0.16 17.48 23.22
CA VAL A 337 -0.35 18.15 24.51
C VAL A 337 0.42 17.33 25.55
N ARG A 338 1.32 17.99 26.28
CA ARG A 338 2.24 17.36 27.24
C ARG A 338 1.70 17.54 28.65
N LYS A 339 1.83 16.52 29.50
CA LYS A 339 1.57 16.64 30.94
C LYS A 339 2.63 17.48 31.66
N TYR A 340 3.87 17.42 31.16
CA TYR A 340 5.02 18.11 31.74
C TYR A 340 5.83 18.87 30.67
N PRO A 341 6.33 20.08 30.95
CA PRO A 341 7.11 20.86 29.99
C PRO A 341 8.43 20.20 29.53
N SER A 342 8.96 19.26 30.33
CA SER A 342 10.27 18.61 30.13
C SER A 342 10.35 17.67 28.93
N LEU A 343 9.21 17.11 28.49
CA LEU A 343 9.18 16.11 27.42
C LEU A 343 9.83 16.66 26.14
N GLY A 344 10.82 15.99 25.58
CA GLY A 344 11.50 16.45 24.36
C GLY A 344 10.90 15.90 23.06
N ILE A 345 11.03 16.63 21.94
CA ILE A 345 10.65 16.10 20.60
C ILE A 345 11.52 14.87 20.24
N GLY A 346 12.83 14.95 20.50
CA GLY A 346 13.75 13.84 20.22
C GLY A 346 13.47 12.58 21.05
N GLU A 347 12.92 12.74 22.25
CA GLU A 347 12.49 11.63 23.11
C GLU A 347 11.26 10.93 22.52
N LEU A 348 10.22 11.68 22.16
CA LEU A 348 9.02 11.14 21.51
C LEU A 348 9.34 10.41 20.21
N ARG A 349 10.24 10.96 19.39
CA ARG A 349 10.67 10.32 18.14
C ARG A 349 11.35 8.98 18.42
N ARG A 350 12.29 8.93 19.38
CA ARG A 350 12.98 7.70 19.76
C ARG A 350 12.01 6.66 20.32
N PHE A 351 11.07 7.10 21.14
CA PHE A 351 10.02 6.24 21.70
C PHE A 351 9.16 5.59 20.62
N LEU A 352 8.79 6.34 19.57
CA LEU A 352 8.07 5.80 18.42
C LEU A 352 8.92 4.84 17.59
N GLN A 353 10.19 5.16 17.33
CA GLN A 353 11.11 4.31 16.55
C GLN A 353 11.32 2.93 17.17
N GLN A 354 11.13 2.78 18.49
CA GLN A 354 11.24 1.49 19.18
C GLN A 354 10.01 0.60 19.01
N GLN A 355 8.86 1.16 18.61
CA GLN A 355 7.56 0.49 18.63
C GLN A 355 6.89 0.41 17.26
N LEU A 356 7.19 1.37 16.39
CA LEU A 356 6.58 1.49 15.08
C LEU A 356 7.61 1.35 13.97
N PRO A 357 7.21 0.83 12.79
CA PRO A 357 8.03 0.89 11.59
C PRO A 357 8.46 2.32 11.26
N ALA A 358 9.67 2.48 10.70
CA ALA A 358 10.25 3.80 10.42
C ALA A 358 9.35 4.74 9.58
N TYR A 359 8.55 4.18 8.66
CA TYR A 359 7.65 4.97 7.80
C TYR A 359 6.41 5.53 8.51
N MET A 360 6.10 5.04 9.72
CA MET A 360 5.00 5.56 10.55
C MET A 360 5.46 6.64 11.52
N VAL A 361 6.78 6.85 11.68
CA VAL A 361 7.30 7.85 12.60
C VAL A 361 7.12 9.26 12.00
N PRO A 362 6.39 10.17 12.68
CA PRO A 362 6.21 11.54 12.21
C PRO A 362 7.54 12.26 11.97
N SER A 363 7.62 13.03 10.88
CA SER A 363 8.82 13.80 10.57
C SER A 363 8.88 15.13 11.34
N ALA A 364 7.73 15.62 11.83
CA ALA A 364 7.62 16.81 12.67
C ALA A 364 6.72 16.57 13.88
N PHE A 365 7.04 17.23 14.99
CA PHE A 365 6.29 17.22 16.24
C PHE A 365 6.01 18.66 16.68
N VAL A 366 4.74 19.01 16.84
CA VAL A 366 4.30 20.34 17.28
C VAL A 366 3.71 20.23 18.66
N ILE A 367 4.18 21.06 19.57
CA ILE A 367 3.73 21.06 20.96
C ILE A 367 2.69 22.15 21.13
N LEU A 368 1.52 21.76 21.63
CA LEU A 368 0.40 22.65 21.85
C LEU A 368 0.15 22.78 23.36
N SER A 369 -0.31 23.96 23.77
CA SER A 369 -0.90 24.12 25.10
C SER A 369 -2.24 23.41 25.20
N ASP A 370 -3.04 23.44 24.13
CA ASP A 370 -4.30 22.70 24.00
C ASP A 370 -4.67 22.55 22.50
N PHE A 371 -5.57 21.62 22.18
CA PHE A 371 -6.04 21.40 20.82
C PHE A 371 -7.09 22.44 20.38
N PRO A 372 -7.02 22.96 19.15
CA PRO A 372 -8.11 23.76 18.60
C PRO A 372 -9.36 22.88 18.47
N LEU A 373 -10.50 23.37 18.96
CA LEU A 373 -11.78 22.68 18.87
C LEU A 373 -12.70 23.36 17.84
N ASN A 374 -13.58 22.57 17.23
CA ASN A 374 -14.68 23.06 16.40
C ASN A 374 -15.92 23.38 17.26
N ASN A 375 -16.97 23.91 16.63
CA ASN A 375 -18.22 24.31 17.32
C ASN A 375 -18.92 23.14 18.05
N ASN A 376 -18.55 21.89 17.75
CA ASN A 376 -19.09 20.69 18.38
C ASN A 376 -18.15 20.11 19.45
N GLY A 377 -17.11 20.85 19.86
CA GLY A 377 -16.14 20.41 20.88
C GLY A 377 -15.20 19.29 20.41
N LYS A 378 -15.15 18.97 19.12
CA LYS A 378 -14.19 18.00 18.55
C LYS A 378 -12.95 18.73 18.06
N ILE A 379 -11.81 18.05 18.01
CA ILE A 379 -10.55 18.62 17.52
C ILE A 379 -10.71 19.08 16.07
N ASP A 380 -10.40 20.35 15.83
CA ASP A 380 -10.42 20.97 14.51
C ASP A 380 -9.05 20.82 13.84
N ARG A 381 -8.86 19.68 13.16
CA ARG A 381 -7.60 19.37 12.47
C ARG A 381 -7.20 20.40 11.41
N LYS A 382 -8.16 21.16 10.86
CA LYS A 382 -7.89 22.21 9.86
C LYS A 382 -7.25 23.45 10.47
N LYS A 383 -7.43 23.66 11.77
CA LYS A 383 -6.83 24.79 12.52
C LYS A 383 -5.51 24.43 13.19
N LEU A 384 -4.98 23.23 12.96
CA LEU A 384 -3.69 22.83 13.51
C LEU A 384 -2.56 23.67 12.89
N PRO A 385 -1.66 24.25 13.72
CA PRO A 385 -0.64 25.17 13.23
C PRO A 385 0.36 24.49 12.30
N VAL A 386 1.00 25.28 11.43
CA VAL A 386 2.06 24.80 10.53
C VAL A 386 3.30 24.45 11.36
N PRO A 387 3.94 23.28 11.16
CA PRO A 387 5.22 22.98 11.79
C PRO A 387 6.29 23.96 11.33
N ASP A 388 6.99 24.57 12.28
CA ASP A 388 8.17 25.41 12.04
C ASP A 388 9.47 24.59 12.10
N GLU A 389 10.62 25.24 11.93
CA GLU A 389 11.93 24.57 12.03
C GLU A 389 12.13 23.94 13.42
N THR A 390 11.58 24.54 14.47
CA THR A 390 11.66 24.01 15.85
C THR A 390 10.85 22.72 16.04
N SER A 391 9.83 22.53 15.21
CA SER A 391 9.00 21.32 15.18
C SER A 391 9.71 20.12 14.55
N SER A 392 10.81 20.36 13.83
CA SER A 392 11.57 19.34 13.12
C SER A 392 12.85 18.94 13.82
N ILE A 393 13.22 19.62 14.94
CA ILE A 393 14.54 19.54 15.58
C ILE A 393 15.01 18.10 15.66
N GLU A 394 15.92 17.78 14.74
CA GLU A 394 16.85 16.68 14.87
C GLU A 394 17.63 16.93 16.16
N SER A 395 17.88 15.85 16.90
CA SER A 395 19.00 15.79 17.84
C SER A 395 20.17 16.67 17.37
N ALA A 396 20.68 17.53 18.26
CA ALA A 396 21.79 18.46 18.06
C ALA A 396 22.65 18.15 16.83
N TYR A 397 22.80 19.13 15.92
CA TYR A 397 23.68 19.10 14.76
C TYR A 397 24.89 18.19 14.99
N ILE A 398 24.91 17.04 14.32
CA ILE A 398 26.04 16.13 14.34
C ILE A 398 26.94 16.58 13.21
N ALA A 399 28.05 17.23 13.56
CA ALA A 399 29.04 17.65 12.58
C ALA A 399 29.49 16.45 11.73
N PRO A 400 29.76 16.66 10.44
CA PRO A 400 30.33 15.63 9.58
C PRO A 400 31.51 14.93 10.25
N ARG A 401 31.44 13.60 10.36
CA ARG A 401 32.43 12.80 11.09
C ARG A 401 33.66 12.49 10.23
N ASN A 402 33.55 12.66 8.91
CA ASN A 402 34.62 12.39 7.96
C ASN A 402 34.49 13.29 6.72
N GLU A 403 35.54 13.33 5.90
CA GLU A 403 35.59 14.14 4.67
C GLU A 403 34.44 13.83 3.71
N LYS A 404 33.96 12.59 3.66
CA LYS A 404 32.86 12.19 2.78
C LYS A 404 31.53 12.77 3.22
N GLU A 405 31.28 12.81 4.53
CA GLU A 405 30.13 13.49 5.13
C GLU A 405 30.24 15.02 4.96
N SER A 406 31.46 15.60 5.04
CA SER A 406 31.68 17.04 4.81
C SER A 406 31.47 17.46 3.36
N LEU A 407 31.67 16.55 2.41
CA LEU A 407 31.43 16.77 0.97
C LEU A 407 29.95 16.67 0.59
N LEU A 408 29.11 16.04 1.43
CA LEU A 408 27.69 15.81 1.19
C LEU A 408 26.78 16.83 1.90
N ALA A 409 27.25 17.46 2.97
CA ALA A 409 26.58 18.53 3.72
C ALA A 409 26.82 19.89 3.05
#